data_AF-A0A7W5BF12-F1
#
_entry.id   AF-A0A7W5BF12-F1
#
_cell.length_a   1.000
_cell.length_b   1.000
_cell.length_c   1.000
_cell.angle_alpha   90.00
_cell.angle_beta   90.00
_cell.angle_gamma   90.00
#
_symmetry.space_group_name_H-M   'P 1'
#
loop_
_entity.id
_entity.type
_entity.pdbx_description
1 polymer ?
#
loop_
_entity_poly.entity_id
_entity_poly.type
_entity_poly.pdbx_seq_one_letter_code
_entity_poly.pdbx_strand_id
1 'polypeptide(L)'
;MYAVAVTPDSGSTALSESFLDWWFTPWLLAGIDTPAPAEADSAALAVRLAYRPWCETAGVRAALPAAFDGAWQQLAVGDSTLLRRAALLYGGLLAAREGKHEALVALPLAVRRWCLATAAIQPLTAQRPLTGACETDALNELALLLEQGFPGMWGRLRLLLPAGMAPHADAAPADVAPAGAAAARRRLRCWNLCLQGARQLSFQGDR
;
A
#
# COMPACT_ATOMS: atom_id res chain seq x y z
N MET A 1 41.72 12.36 -5.09
CA MET A 1 40.32 12.64 -5.47
C MET A 1 39.82 11.49 -6.33
N TYR A 2 39.09 10.54 -5.74
CA TYR A 2 38.47 9.46 -6.50
C TYR A 2 37.02 9.85 -6.78
N ALA A 3 36.67 9.94 -8.06
CA ALA A 3 35.32 10.18 -8.52
C ALA A 3 34.46 8.94 -8.18
N VAL A 4 33.49 9.12 -7.30
CA VAL A 4 32.44 8.13 -7.06
C VAL A 4 31.54 8.15 -8.29
N ALA A 5 31.64 7.10 -9.10
CA ALA A 5 30.70 6.86 -10.19
C ALA A 5 29.32 6.62 -9.58
N VAL A 6 28.42 7.58 -9.74
CA VAL A 6 27.00 7.40 -9.49
C VAL A 6 26.48 6.50 -10.61
N THR A 7 26.36 5.21 -10.34
CA THR A 7 25.63 4.31 -11.22
C THR A 7 24.16 4.74 -11.24
N PRO A 8 23.54 4.90 -12.43
CA PRO A 8 22.11 5.08 -12.51
C PRO A 8 21.44 3.83 -11.93
N ASP A 9 20.47 4.05 -11.05
CA ASP A 9 19.64 3.04 -10.42
C ASP A 9 18.83 2.33 -11.53
N SER A 10 19.37 1.24 -12.05
CA SER A 10 18.70 0.36 -13.01
C SER A 10 17.47 -0.19 -12.32
N GLY A 11 16.32 0.44 -12.55
CA GLY A 11 15.03 -0.01 -12.04
C GLY A 11 14.81 -1.47 -12.45
N SER A 12 14.97 -2.39 -11.50
CA SER A 12 14.68 -3.79 -11.73
C SER A 12 13.20 -3.91 -12.11
N THR A 13 12.94 -4.37 -13.32
CA THR A 13 11.60 -4.75 -13.78
C THR A 13 11.23 -6.17 -13.35
N ALA A 14 12.13 -6.89 -12.67
CA ALA A 14 11.86 -8.23 -12.19
C ALA A 14 11.08 -8.21 -10.87
N LEU A 15 9.99 -8.97 -10.83
CA LEU A 15 9.23 -9.24 -9.61
C LEU A 15 9.90 -10.39 -8.86
N SER A 16 9.96 -10.30 -7.53
CA SER A 16 10.40 -11.40 -6.69
C SER A 16 9.38 -12.54 -6.68
N GLU A 17 9.86 -13.76 -6.40
CA GLU A 17 8.99 -14.94 -6.23
C GLU A 17 7.95 -14.72 -5.12
N SER A 18 8.35 -14.15 -3.99
CA SER A 18 7.43 -13.84 -2.88
C SER A 18 6.33 -12.85 -3.26
N PHE A 19 6.63 -11.88 -4.15
CA PHE A 19 5.59 -11.00 -4.69
C PHE A 19 4.64 -11.75 -5.62
N LEU A 20 5.15 -12.64 -6.47
CA LEU A 20 4.31 -13.44 -7.36
C LEU A 20 3.37 -14.35 -6.56
N ASP A 21 3.88 -14.99 -5.51
CA ASP A 21 3.07 -15.78 -4.58
C ASP A 21 1.98 -14.90 -3.97
N TRP A 22 2.35 -13.76 -3.39
CA TRP A 22 1.39 -12.78 -2.85
C TRP A 22 0.33 -12.35 -3.87
N TRP A 23 0.72 -12.15 -5.13
CA TRP A 23 -0.19 -11.73 -6.21
C TRP A 23 -1.17 -12.83 -6.60
N PHE A 24 -0.70 -14.07 -6.67
CA PHE A 24 -1.46 -15.23 -7.16
C PHE A 24 -2.14 -16.03 -6.04
N THR A 25 -1.96 -15.68 -4.77
CA THR A 25 -2.69 -16.24 -3.62
C THR A 25 -3.53 -15.21 -2.84
N PRO A 26 -4.38 -14.39 -3.51
CA PRO A 26 -5.12 -13.32 -2.85
C PRO A 26 -6.17 -13.81 -1.84
N TRP A 27 -6.62 -15.07 -1.92
CA TRP A 27 -7.52 -15.68 -0.93
C TRP A 27 -6.90 -15.77 0.47
N LEU A 28 -5.57 -15.96 0.58
CA LEU A 28 -4.90 -15.95 1.87
C LEU A 28 -5.01 -14.58 2.55
N LEU A 29 -4.97 -13.50 1.77
CA LEU A 29 -5.19 -12.13 2.27
C LEU A 29 -6.63 -11.91 2.72
N ALA A 30 -7.59 -12.61 2.11
CA ALA A 30 -8.99 -12.62 2.52
C ALA A 30 -9.27 -13.55 3.72
N GLY A 31 -8.24 -14.21 4.28
CA GLY A 31 -8.39 -15.17 5.37
C GLY A 31 -9.07 -16.48 4.95
N ILE A 32 -8.99 -16.84 3.67
CA ILE A 32 -9.54 -18.09 3.12
C ILE A 32 -8.38 -19.04 2.83
N ASP A 33 -8.36 -20.20 3.50
CA ASP A 33 -7.24 -21.15 3.47
C ASP A 33 -6.91 -21.64 2.05
N THR A 34 -7.91 -22.06 1.26
CA THR A 34 -7.73 -22.34 -0.18
C THR A 34 -9.07 -22.54 -0.87
N PRO A 35 -9.29 -22.04 -2.10
CA PRO A 35 -10.52 -22.30 -2.85
C PRO A 35 -10.55 -23.68 -3.57
N ALA A 36 -9.55 -24.56 -3.41
CA ALA A 36 -9.38 -25.78 -4.21
C ALA A 36 -9.54 -27.10 -3.40
N PRO A 37 -9.94 -28.23 -4.02
CA PRO A 37 -10.20 -29.50 -3.35
C PRO A 37 -8.93 -30.25 -2.91
N ALA A 38 -9.09 -31.19 -1.97
CA ALA A 38 -8.06 -31.78 -1.10
C ALA A 38 -7.01 -32.73 -1.73
N GLU A 39 -6.93 -32.89 -3.07
CA GLU A 39 -6.01 -33.86 -3.70
C GLU A 39 -4.77 -33.19 -4.34
N ALA A 40 -3.58 -33.50 -3.82
CA ALA A 40 -2.32 -32.78 -4.03
C ALA A 40 -1.85 -32.61 -5.50
N ASP A 41 -2.01 -33.62 -6.36
CA ASP A 41 -1.59 -33.53 -7.77
C ASP A 41 -2.60 -32.74 -8.64
N SER A 42 -3.86 -32.71 -8.22
CA SER A 42 -4.91 -31.91 -8.84
C SER A 42 -4.97 -30.48 -8.26
N ALA A 43 -4.42 -30.27 -7.07
CA ALA A 43 -4.55 -29.04 -6.31
C ALA A 43 -3.90 -27.84 -7.00
N ALA A 44 -2.68 -27.98 -7.56
CA ALA A 44 -2.01 -26.85 -8.22
C ALA A 44 -2.74 -26.40 -9.50
N LEU A 45 -3.24 -27.35 -10.29
CA LEU A 45 -4.05 -27.05 -11.47
C LEU A 45 -5.42 -26.47 -11.07
N ALA A 46 -6.06 -27.04 -10.05
CA ALA A 46 -7.33 -26.56 -9.52
C ALA A 46 -7.22 -25.13 -8.98
N VAL A 47 -6.16 -24.80 -8.24
CA VAL A 47 -5.87 -23.43 -7.79
C VAL A 47 -5.74 -22.47 -8.97
N ARG A 48 -5.01 -22.87 -10.03
CA ARG A 48 -4.87 -22.05 -11.25
C ARG A 48 -6.21 -21.83 -11.96
N LEU A 49 -7.06 -22.86 -12.03
CA LEU A 49 -8.38 -22.78 -12.66
C LEU A 49 -9.37 -21.95 -11.82
N ALA A 50 -9.28 -22.04 -10.49
CA ALA A 50 -10.13 -21.29 -9.55
C ALA A 50 -9.72 -19.81 -9.43
N TYR A 51 -8.47 -19.46 -9.76
CA TYR A 51 -7.94 -18.11 -9.57
C TYR A 51 -8.74 -17.02 -10.29
N ARG A 52 -9.03 -17.18 -11.59
CA ARG A 52 -9.76 -16.17 -12.36
C ARG A 52 -11.21 -15.99 -11.87
N PRO A 53 -12.02 -17.07 -11.71
CA PRO A 53 -13.36 -16.96 -11.15
C PRO A 53 -13.39 -16.36 -9.75
N TRP A 54 -12.43 -16.72 -8.89
CA TRP A 54 -12.33 -16.16 -7.54
C TRP A 54 -12.05 -14.66 -7.60
N CYS A 55 -11.08 -14.24 -8.42
CA CYS A 55 -10.75 -12.83 -8.62
C CYS A 55 -11.96 -12.03 -9.13
N GLU A 56 -12.72 -12.57 -10.08
CA GLU A 56 -13.94 -11.94 -10.59
C GLU A 56 -14.97 -11.75 -9.49
N THR A 57 -15.24 -12.81 -8.71
CA THR A 57 -16.18 -12.78 -7.57
C THR A 57 -15.75 -11.77 -6.49
N ALA A 58 -14.45 -11.72 -6.20
CA ALA A 58 -13.88 -10.80 -5.22
C ALA A 58 -13.71 -9.36 -5.76
N GLY A 59 -13.97 -9.10 -7.04
CA GLY A 59 -13.72 -7.81 -7.68
C GLY A 59 -12.23 -7.43 -7.69
N VAL A 60 -11.34 -8.39 -7.89
CA VAL A 60 -9.88 -8.21 -7.92
C VAL A 60 -9.37 -8.48 -9.33
N ARG A 61 -8.41 -7.68 -9.79
CA ARG A 61 -7.80 -7.89 -11.11
C ARG A 61 -6.91 -9.14 -11.09
N ALA A 62 -7.25 -10.12 -11.93
CA ALA A 62 -6.49 -11.36 -12.07
C ALA A 62 -5.15 -11.18 -12.81
N ALA A 63 -5.12 -10.36 -13.87
CA ALA A 63 -3.94 -10.17 -14.70
C ALA A 63 -2.95 -9.18 -14.07
N LEU A 64 -1.65 -9.51 -14.14
CA LEU A 64 -0.59 -8.54 -13.87
C LEU A 64 -0.65 -7.39 -14.90
N PRO A 65 -0.31 -6.15 -14.49
CA PRO A 65 -0.16 -5.04 -15.44
C PRO A 65 0.88 -5.38 -16.51
N ALA A 66 0.62 -4.97 -17.76
CA ALA A 66 1.54 -5.20 -18.88
C ALA A 66 2.86 -4.42 -18.73
N ALA A 67 2.83 -3.29 -18.01
CA ALA A 67 3.99 -2.50 -17.66
C ALA A 67 3.93 -2.14 -16.18
N PHE A 68 5.05 -2.26 -15.49
CA PHE A 68 5.17 -1.91 -14.08
C PHE A 68 6.62 -1.60 -13.71
N ASP A 69 6.78 -0.98 -12.53
CA ASP A 69 8.05 -0.79 -11.86
C ASP A 69 8.17 -1.79 -10.71
N GLY A 70 9.28 -2.55 -10.63
CA GLY A 70 9.48 -3.52 -9.56
C GLY A 70 9.51 -2.90 -8.17
N ALA A 71 9.73 -1.58 -8.04
CA ALA A 71 9.71 -0.89 -6.75
C ALA A 71 8.33 -0.97 -6.04
N TRP A 72 7.24 -1.18 -6.77
CA TRP A 72 5.90 -1.30 -6.18
C TRP A 72 5.74 -2.53 -5.29
N GLN A 73 6.51 -3.59 -5.53
CA GLN A 73 6.40 -4.84 -4.77
C GLN A 73 6.64 -4.66 -3.27
N GLN A 74 7.35 -3.59 -2.85
CA GLN A 74 7.57 -3.29 -1.44
C GLN A 74 6.29 -2.94 -0.65
N LEU A 75 5.19 -2.63 -1.35
CA LEU A 75 3.88 -2.36 -0.74
C LEU A 75 3.01 -3.63 -0.63
N ALA A 76 3.49 -4.78 -1.13
CA ALA A 76 2.82 -6.06 -0.95
C ALA A 76 2.97 -6.50 0.51
N VAL A 77 1.97 -6.17 1.33
CA VAL A 77 1.86 -6.60 2.72
C VAL A 77 0.78 -7.67 2.86
N GLY A 78 0.97 -8.58 3.82
CA GLY A 78 0.01 -9.64 4.17
C GLY A 78 -0.64 -9.48 5.54
N ASP A 79 -0.36 -8.39 6.24
CA ASP A 79 -0.84 -8.12 7.60
C ASP A 79 -1.67 -6.83 7.63
N SER A 80 -2.93 -6.96 8.06
CA SER A 80 -3.87 -5.85 8.18
C SER A 80 -3.43 -4.83 9.21
N THR A 81 -2.88 -5.27 10.33
CA THR A 81 -2.42 -4.39 11.41
C THR A 81 -1.23 -3.56 10.94
N LEU A 82 -0.29 -4.19 10.23
CA LEU A 82 0.84 -3.49 9.62
C LEU A 82 0.38 -2.44 8.61
N LEU A 83 -0.55 -2.79 7.70
CA LEU A 83 -1.09 -1.87 6.70
C LEU A 83 -1.76 -0.65 7.35
N ARG A 84 -2.60 -0.88 8.36
CA ARG A 84 -3.33 0.16 9.08
C ARG A 84 -2.41 1.09 9.87
N ARG A 85 -1.38 0.54 10.52
CA ARG A 85 -0.35 1.34 11.22
C ARG A 85 0.45 2.21 10.27
N ALA A 86 0.84 1.65 9.11
CA ALA A 86 1.54 2.41 8.08
C ALA A 86 0.64 3.52 7.51
N ALA A 87 -0.65 3.25 7.31
CA ALA A 87 -1.62 4.26 6.91
C ALA A 87 -1.77 5.36 7.96
N LEU A 88 -1.86 5.03 9.25
CA LEU A 88 -1.91 6.02 10.32
C LEU A 88 -0.66 6.93 10.32
N LEU A 89 0.52 6.36 10.14
CA LEU A 89 1.78 7.11 10.04
C LEU A 89 1.79 8.03 8.81
N TYR A 90 1.43 7.50 7.64
CA TYR A 90 1.41 8.28 6.40
C TYR A 90 0.39 9.42 6.47
N GLY A 91 -0.80 9.15 7.01
CA GLY A 91 -1.82 10.17 7.24
C GLY A 91 -1.36 11.24 8.23
N GLY A 92 -0.65 10.85 9.29
CA GLY A 92 -0.01 11.78 10.21
C GLY A 92 1.07 12.63 9.55
N LEU A 93 1.85 12.10 8.60
CA LEU A 93 2.79 12.90 7.80
C LEU A 93 2.05 13.95 6.97
N LEU A 94 0.98 13.55 6.27
CA LEU A 94 0.17 14.50 5.49
C LEU A 94 -0.46 15.56 6.39
N ALA A 95 -1.04 15.17 7.52
CA ALA A 95 -1.62 16.09 8.49
C ALA A 95 -0.58 17.12 8.99
N ALA A 96 0.65 16.69 9.26
CA ALA A 96 1.74 17.59 9.65
C ALA A 96 2.15 18.55 8.53
N ARG A 97 2.20 18.07 7.28
CA ARG A 97 2.53 18.91 6.11
C ARG A 97 1.45 19.95 5.81
N GLU A 98 0.19 19.58 5.98
CA GLU A 98 -0.98 20.43 5.69
C GLU A 98 -1.46 21.24 6.91
N GLY A 99 -0.73 21.22 8.04
CA GLY A 99 -1.08 22.00 9.23
C GLY A 99 -2.36 21.56 9.94
N LYS A 100 -2.77 20.29 9.81
CA LYS A 100 -3.98 19.72 10.44
C LYS A 100 -3.71 19.34 11.90
N HIS A 101 -3.61 20.35 12.76
CA HIS A 101 -3.24 20.20 14.17
C HIS A 101 -4.17 19.26 14.95
N GLU A 102 -5.49 19.34 14.74
CA GLU A 102 -6.46 18.49 15.43
C GLU A 102 -6.24 17.00 15.12
N ALA A 103 -6.00 16.67 13.85
CA ALA A 103 -5.70 15.32 13.42
C ALA A 103 -4.41 14.79 14.07
N LEU A 104 -3.39 15.65 14.22
CA LEU A 104 -2.15 15.28 14.91
C LEU A 104 -2.36 15.07 16.42
N VAL A 105 -3.17 15.91 17.07
CA VAL A 105 -3.43 15.79 18.51
C VAL A 105 -4.11 14.48 18.85
N ALA A 106 -4.96 13.96 17.96
CA ALA A 106 -5.62 12.67 18.10
C ALA A 106 -4.68 11.45 17.96
N LEU A 107 -3.45 11.63 17.48
CA LEU A 107 -2.49 10.53 17.32
C LEU A 107 -1.82 10.14 18.64
N PRO A 108 -1.46 8.86 18.82
CA PRO A 108 -0.59 8.43 19.92
C PRO A 108 0.71 9.24 19.96
N LEU A 109 1.21 9.56 21.16
CA LEU A 109 2.36 10.47 21.33
C LEU A 109 3.60 10.06 20.51
N ALA A 110 3.94 8.77 20.50
CA ALA A 110 5.08 8.25 19.74
C ALA A 110 4.90 8.46 18.23
N VAL A 111 3.72 8.12 17.70
CA VAL A 111 3.33 8.32 16.31
C VAL A 111 3.37 9.81 15.94
N ARG A 112 2.75 10.67 16.76
CA ARG A 112 2.74 12.13 16.56
C ARG A 112 4.14 12.72 16.47
N ARG A 113 5.03 12.38 17.41
CA ARG A 113 6.42 12.85 17.42
C ARG A 113 7.18 12.41 16.18
N TRP A 114 7.01 11.14 15.79
CA TRP A 114 7.61 10.61 14.59
C TRP A 114 7.12 11.35 13.34
N CYS A 115 5.80 11.53 13.19
CA CYS A 115 5.21 12.23 12.05
C CYS A 115 5.73 13.67 11.92
N LEU A 116 5.80 14.42 13.02
CA LEU A 116 6.33 15.79 13.02
C LEU A 116 7.80 15.85 12.59
N ALA A 117 8.64 14.97 13.13
CA ALA A 117 10.06 14.93 12.79
C ALA A 117 10.29 14.53 11.33
N THR A 118 9.57 13.53 10.85
CA THR A 118 9.72 13.02 9.48
C THR A 118 9.10 13.97 8.43
N ALA A 119 7.98 14.63 8.73
CA ALA A 119 7.36 15.60 7.82
C ALA A 119 8.25 16.83 7.54
N ALA A 120 9.16 17.17 8.46
CA ALA A 120 10.13 18.25 8.26
C ALA A 120 11.12 17.97 7.12
N ILE A 121 11.40 16.69 6.83
CA ILE A 121 12.40 16.27 5.84
C ILE A 121 11.78 15.62 4.58
N GLN A 122 10.45 15.46 4.53
CA GLN A 122 9.74 14.89 3.39
C GLN A 122 8.85 15.94 2.71
N PRO A 123 9.13 16.34 1.45
CA PRO A 123 8.27 17.25 0.71
C PRO A 123 7.07 16.47 0.14
N LEU A 124 6.15 16.11 1.02
CA LEU A 124 4.87 15.48 0.69
C LEU A 124 3.76 16.52 0.67
N THR A 125 2.85 16.36 -0.29
CA THR A 125 1.58 17.08 -0.39
C THR A 125 0.49 16.06 -0.70
N ALA A 126 -0.67 16.28 -0.09
CA ALA A 126 -1.84 15.44 -0.37
C ALA A 126 -2.30 15.64 -1.82
N GLN A 127 -2.69 14.56 -2.50
CA GLN A 127 -3.38 14.63 -3.78
C GLN A 127 -4.85 15.01 -3.62
N ARG A 128 -5.42 14.72 -2.44
CA ARG A 128 -6.81 14.97 -2.13
C ARG A 128 -6.94 15.82 -0.87
N PRO A 129 -8.02 16.62 -0.73
CA PRO A 129 -8.30 17.32 0.51
C PRO A 129 -8.39 16.33 1.68
N LEU A 130 -7.65 16.61 2.75
CA LEU A 130 -7.65 15.78 3.96
C LEU A 130 -8.94 16.01 4.77
N THR A 131 -9.56 14.92 5.21
CA THR A 131 -10.72 14.95 6.10
C THR A 131 -10.32 15.15 7.56
N GLY A 132 -9.07 14.81 7.91
CA GLY A 132 -8.57 14.78 9.29
C GLY A 132 -8.59 13.39 9.91
N ALA A 133 -9.22 12.41 9.25
CA ALA A 133 -9.11 11.00 9.62
C ALA A 133 -7.85 10.40 8.99
N CYS A 134 -6.70 10.55 9.66
CA CYS A 134 -5.37 10.20 9.14
C CYS A 134 -5.31 8.82 8.43
N GLU A 135 -5.82 7.76 9.07
CA GLU A 135 -5.79 6.41 8.49
C GLU A 135 -6.59 6.34 7.18
N THR A 136 -7.82 6.86 7.18
CA THR A 136 -8.70 6.90 6.00
C THR A 136 -8.13 7.76 4.88
N ASP A 137 -7.62 8.95 5.20
CA ASP A 137 -6.99 9.85 4.23
C ASP A 137 -5.78 9.18 3.56
N ALA A 138 -4.96 8.46 4.34
CA ALA A 138 -3.82 7.72 3.80
C ALA A 138 -4.23 6.54 2.92
N LEU A 139 -5.23 5.75 3.32
CA LEU A 139 -5.73 4.64 2.50
C LEU A 139 -6.30 5.14 1.16
N ASN A 140 -6.95 6.31 1.16
CA ASN A 140 -7.41 6.96 -0.08
C ASN A 140 -6.25 7.35 -1.00
N GLU A 141 -5.19 7.92 -0.44
CA GLU A 141 -3.96 8.25 -1.19
C GLU A 141 -3.25 7.01 -1.71
N LEU A 142 -3.19 5.92 -0.92
CA LEU A 142 -2.59 4.65 -1.33
C LEU A 142 -3.34 4.00 -2.47
N ALA A 143 -4.68 3.95 -2.36
CA ALA A 143 -5.55 3.39 -3.38
C ALA A 143 -5.33 4.09 -4.73
N LEU A 144 -5.30 5.42 -4.72
CA LEU A 144 -5.02 6.25 -5.89
C LEU A 144 -3.61 6.00 -6.44
N LEU A 145 -2.60 6.02 -5.57
CA LEU A 145 -1.20 5.82 -5.94
C LEU A 145 -0.99 4.46 -6.61
N LEU A 146 -1.62 3.41 -6.10
CA LEU A 146 -1.53 2.06 -6.65
C LEU A 146 -2.29 1.91 -7.96
N GLU A 147 -3.49 2.47 -8.11
CA GLU A 147 -4.18 2.41 -9.40
C GLU A 147 -3.45 3.21 -10.51
N GLN A 148 -2.68 4.23 -10.15
CA GLN A 148 -1.83 4.95 -11.11
C GLN A 148 -0.51 4.20 -11.42
N GLY A 149 0.04 3.47 -10.45
CA GLY A 149 1.40 2.93 -10.53
C GLY A 149 1.52 1.42 -10.76
N PHE A 150 0.64 0.65 -10.13
CA PHE A 150 0.54 -0.81 -10.26
C PHE A 150 -0.93 -1.26 -10.09
N PRO A 151 -1.74 -1.11 -11.14
CA PRO A 151 -3.16 -1.41 -11.09
C PRO A 151 -3.46 -2.84 -10.59
N GLY A 152 -4.41 -2.98 -9.67
CA GLY A 152 -4.79 -4.28 -9.10
C GLY A 152 -4.05 -4.70 -7.83
N MET A 153 -3.01 -3.96 -7.40
CA MET A 153 -2.45 -4.14 -6.05
C MET A 153 -3.43 -3.68 -4.97
N TRP A 154 -4.11 -2.55 -5.18
CA TRP A 154 -5.08 -2.05 -4.20
C TRP A 154 -6.22 -3.06 -3.96
N GLY A 155 -6.73 -3.66 -5.04
CA GLY A 155 -7.76 -4.69 -4.97
C GLY A 155 -7.40 -5.87 -4.07
N ARG A 156 -6.11 -6.17 -3.89
CA ARG A 156 -5.60 -7.20 -2.97
C ARG A 156 -5.43 -6.67 -1.56
N LEU A 157 -4.82 -5.50 -1.40
CA LEU A 157 -4.60 -4.90 -0.07
C LEU A 157 -5.91 -4.60 0.65
N ARG A 158 -6.97 -4.21 -0.06
CA ARG A 158 -8.30 -4.00 0.54
C ARG A 158 -8.88 -5.26 1.18
N LEU A 159 -8.47 -6.46 0.77
CA LEU A 159 -8.92 -7.72 1.37
C LEU A 159 -8.46 -7.85 2.82
N LEU A 160 -7.36 -7.19 3.18
CA LEU A 160 -6.86 -7.14 4.55
C LEU A 160 -7.67 -6.19 5.44
N LEU A 161 -8.48 -5.30 4.87
CA LEU A 161 -9.17 -4.26 5.62
C LEU A 161 -10.56 -4.73 6.08
N PRO A 162 -11.01 -4.33 7.28
CA PRO A 162 -12.38 -4.55 7.71
C PRO A 162 -13.40 -3.98 6.71
N ALA A 163 -14.58 -4.60 6.65
CA ALA A 163 -15.69 -4.12 5.83
C ALA A 163 -16.00 -2.64 6.14
N GLY A 164 -16.13 -1.82 5.09
CA GLY A 164 -16.41 -0.38 5.20
C GLY A 164 -15.18 0.52 5.42
N MET A 165 -13.99 -0.03 5.66
CA MET A 165 -12.75 0.76 5.80
C MET A 165 -12.02 0.97 4.48
N ALA A 166 -12.13 0.03 3.55
CA ALA A 166 -11.45 0.11 2.26
C ALA A 166 -12.09 1.16 1.36
N PRO A 167 -11.38 2.24 0.97
CA PRO A 167 -11.89 3.15 -0.03
C PRO A 167 -12.03 2.46 -1.41
N HIS A 168 -13.07 2.87 -2.13
CA HIS A 168 -13.21 2.51 -3.55
C HIS A 168 -12.20 3.33 -4.36
N ALA A 169 -11.15 2.69 -4.86
CA ALA A 169 -10.15 3.35 -5.71
C ALA A 169 -10.79 3.94 -6.98
N ASP A 170 -11.79 3.26 -7.53
CA ASP A 170 -12.55 3.70 -8.71
C ASP A 170 -13.41 4.94 -8.43
N ALA A 171 -13.60 5.31 -7.16
CA ALA A 171 -14.29 6.54 -6.76
C ALA A 171 -13.33 7.75 -6.66
N ALA A 172 -12.08 7.62 -7.09
CA ALA A 172 -11.21 8.78 -7.27
C ALA A 172 -11.87 9.74 -8.29
N PRO A 173 -12.06 11.03 -7.93
CA PRO A 173 -12.61 12.00 -8.87
C PRO A 173 -11.77 12.01 -10.15
N ALA A 174 -12.42 12.06 -11.32
CA ALA A 174 -11.75 12.18 -12.62
C ALA A 174 -10.76 13.36 -12.68
N ASP A 175 -10.93 14.33 -11.78
CA ASP A 175 -10.15 15.57 -11.71
C ASP A 175 -8.80 15.43 -10.99
N VAL A 176 -8.49 14.28 -10.38
CA VAL A 176 -7.20 14.08 -9.72
C VAL A 176 -6.15 13.71 -10.75
N ALA A 177 -5.38 14.72 -11.20
CA ALA A 177 -4.30 14.52 -12.15
C ALA A 177 -3.29 13.46 -11.65
N PRO A 178 -2.83 12.55 -12.53
CA PRO A 178 -1.84 11.57 -12.16
C PRO A 178 -0.56 12.26 -11.69
N ALA A 179 0.01 11.74 -10.60
CA ALA A 179 1.29 12.25 -10.14
C ALA A 179 2.36 11.99 -11.21
N GLY A 180 3.20 12.98 -11.54
CA GLY A 180 4.37 12.73 -12.36
C GLY A 180 5.25 11.64 -11.73
N ALA A 181 5.98 10.87 -12.55
CA ALA A 181 6.72 9.69 -12.12
C ALA A 181 7.65 9.94 -10.90
N ALA A 182 8.31 11.11 -10.85
CA ALA A 182 9.16 11.49 -9.72
C ALA A 182 8.38 11.67 -8.40
N ALA A 183 7.17 12.24 -8.47
CA ALA A 183 6.30 12.42 -7.31
C ALA A 183 5.73 11.07 -6.84
N ALA A 184 5.31 10.20 -7.78
CA ALA A 184 4.88 8.85 -7.46
C ALA A 184 5.98 8.05 -6.75
N ARG A 185 7.22 8.10 -7.26
CA ARG A 185 8.38 7.42 -6.65
C ARG A 185 8.72 7.96 -5.26
N ARG A 186 8.54 9.27 -5.04
CA ARG A 186 8.70 9.88 -3.71
C ARG A 186 7.64 9.37 -2.73
N ARG A 187 6.37 9.35 -3.13
CA ARG A 187 5.28 8.82 -2.30
C ARG A 187 5.49 7.35 -1.97
N LEU A 188 5.91 6.56 -2.96
CA LEU A 188 6.26 5.16 -2.78
C LEU A 188 7.37 4.96 -1.73
N ARG A 189 8.44 5.76 -1.78
CA ARG A 189 9.49 5.75 -0.73
C ARG A 189 8.95 6.16 0.64
N CYS A 190 8.08 7.15 0.71
CA CYS A 190 7.48 7.60 1.96
C CYS A 190 6.55 6.54 2.56
N TRP A 191 5.80 5.81 1.74
CA TRP A 191 5.03 4.66 2.17
C TRP A 191 5.91 3.54 2.73
N ASN A 192 7.03 3.22 2.08
CA ASN A 192 7.98 2.24 2.61
C ASN A 192 8.57 2.69 3.96
N LEU A 193 8.90 3.98 4.11
CA LEU A 193 9.32 4.54 5.39
C LEU A 193 8.23 4.37 6.47
N CYS A 194 6.96 4.57 6.13
CA CYS A 194 5.84 4.35 7.05
C CYS A 194 5.65 2.87 7.40
N LEU A 195 5.85 1.95 6.45
CA LEU A 195 5.85 0.50 6.71
C LEU A 195 6.97 0.10 7.66
N GLN A 196 8.16 0.66 7.49
CA GLN A 196 9.28 0.45 8.42
C GLN A 196 8.97 1.01 9.81
N GLY A 197 8.46 2.25 9.87
CA GLY A 197 8.04 2.88 11.12
C GLY A 197 6.94 2.08 11.84
N ALA A 198 5.98 1.53 11.10
CA ALA A 198 4.88 0.72 11.64
C ALA A 198 5.35 -0.56 12.33
N ARG A 199 6.49 -1.12 11.90
CA ARG A 199 7.11 -2.30 12.54
C ARG A 199 7.90 -1.96 13.81
N GLN A 200 8.36 -0.72 13.93
CA GLN A 200 9.30 -0.31 14.98
C GLN A 200 8.63 0.49 16.11
N LEU A 201 7.61 1.29 15.77
CA LEU A 201 6.92 2.15 16.71
C LEU A 201 5.89 1.35 17.50
N SER A 202 5.79 1.64 18.79
CA SER A 202 4.72 1.12 19.64
C SER A 202 3.43 1.89 19.36
N PHE A 203 2.35 1.15 19.10
CA PHE A 203 1.00 1.71 19.00
C PHE A 203 0.25 1.43 20.30
N GLN A 204 -0.66 2.33 20.69
CA GLN A 204 -1.49 2.07 21.87
C GLN A 204 -2.37 0.83 21.61
N GLY A 205 -2.30 -0.17 22.49
CA GLY A 205 -3.00 -1.45 22.34
C GLY A 205 -2.11 -2.64 21.98
N ASP A 206 -0.78 -2.47 21.87
CA ASP A 206 0.20 -3.56 21.65
C ASP A 206 0.45 -4.47 22.88
N ARG A 207 -0.59 -4.83 23.64
CA ARG A 207 -0.48 -5.75 24.78
C ARG A 207 -1.24 -7.04 24.54
#